data_AF-A0A2L2YJV1-F1
#
_entry.id   AF-A0A2L2YJV1-F1
#
_cell.length_a   1.000
_cell.length_b   1.000
_cell.length_c   1.000
_cell.angle_alpha   90.00
_cell.angle_beta   90.00
_cell.angle_gamma   90.00
#
_symmetry.space_group_name_H-M   'P 1'
#
loop_
_entity.id
_entity.type
_entity.pdbx_description
1 polymer ?
#
loop_
_entity_poly.entity_id
_entity_poly.type
_entity_poly.pdbx_seq_one_letter_code
_entity_poly.pdbx_strand_id
1 'polypeptide(L)' 'AKKVIISAPAADAPKLVTGSNHESYDSAMIIVSNASCTTICLAPLAKVVIDNFGIVEGL' A
#
# COMPACT_ATOMS: atom_id res chain seq x y z
N ALA A 1 7.67 -22.21 -1.26
CA ALA A 1 8.10 -20.90 -0.71
C ALA A 1 7.32 -20.61 0.56
N LYS A 2 7.88 -19.87 1.54
CA LYS A 2 7.23 -19.62 2.84
C LYS A 2 6.28 -18.41 2.82
N LYS A 3 6.59 -17.39 2.01
CA LYS A 3 5.82 -16.15 1.81
C LYS A 3 6.03 -15.66 0.38
N VAL A 4 5.08 -14.89 -0.15
CA VAL A 4 5.11 -14.36 -1.53
C VAL A 4 4.79 -12.87 -1.54
N ILE A 5 5.56 -12.11 -2.31
CA ILE A 5 5.31 -10.70 -2.59
C ILE A 5 5.05 -10.54 -4.08
N ILE A 6 3.90 -9.96 -4.43
CA ILE A 6 3.51 -9.65 -5.80
C ILE A 6 3.99 -8.23 -6.12
N SER A 7 4.78 -8.04 -7.17
CA SER A 7 5.35 -6.74 -7.59
C SER A 7 4.38 -5.86 -8.38
N ALA A 8 3.10 -6.19 -8.34
CA ALA A 8 2.03 -5.57 -9.11
C ALA A 8 0.72 -5.59 -8.29
N PRO A 9 -0.30 -4.83 -8.72
CA PRO A 9 -1.64 -4.93 -8.13
C PRO A 9 -2.16 -6.37 -8.18
N ALA A 10 -2.73 -6.81 -7.07
CA ALA A 10 -3.43 -8.08 -6.97
C ALA A 10 -4.85 -7.84 -6.43
N ALA A 11 -5.83 -8.61 -6.91
CA ALA A 11 -7.21 -8.53 -6.46
C ALA A 11 -7.39 -9.14 -5.06
N ASP A 12 -6.76 -10.30 -4.82
CA ASP A 12 -7.04 -11.14 -3.64
C ASP A 12 -5.93 -11.09 -2.57
N ALA A 13 -4.89 -10.26 -2.76
CA ALA A 13 -3.79 -10.13 -1.81
C ALA A 13 -3.82 -8.76 -1.11
N PRO A 14 -3.62 -8.70 0.23
CA PRO A 14 -3.46 -7.46 0.95
C PRO A 14 -2.36 -6.59 0.33
N LYS A 15 -2.67 -5.31 0.07
CA LYS A 15 -1.71 -4.34 -0.49
C LYS A 15 -0.98 -3.63 0.64
N LEU A 16 0.34 -3.69 0.60
CA LEU A 16 1.22 -3.02 1.55
C LEU A 16 2.11 -2.04 0.79
N VAL A 17 2.06 -0.79 1.21
CA VAL A 17 2.85 0.31 0.67
C VAL A 17 3.77 0.83 1.78
N THR A 18 5.07 0.67 1.56
CA THR A 18 6.11 1.19 2.46
C THR A 18 5.96 2.69 2.65
N GLY A 19 6.00 3.15 3.90
CA GLY A 19 5.80 4.58 4.23
C GLY A 19 4.34 5.04 4.25
N SER A 20 3.37 4.16 3.97
CA SER A 20 1.94 4.46 4.08
C SER A 20 1.23 3.54 5.08
N ASN A 21 1.20 2.22 4.83
CA ASN A 21 0.46 1.25 5.66
C ASN A 21 1.22 -0.05 5.96
N HIS A 22 2.50 -0.15 5.62
CA HIS A 22 3.32 -1.35 5.85
C HIS A 22 3.35 -1.87 7.30
N GLU A 23 3.06 -1.04 8.29
CA GLU A 23 2.97 -1.42 9.71
C GLU A 23 1.77 -2.34 10.02
N SER A 24 0.75 -2.37 9.16
CA SER A 24 -0.38 -3.29 9.28
C SER A 24 -0.04 -4.71 8.82
N TYR A 25 1.23 -5.01 8.55
CA TYR A 25 1.67 -6.33 8.16
C TYR A 25 1.47 -7.33 9.30
N ASP A 26 0.77 -8.42 9.01
CA ASP A 26 0.68 -9.57 9.90
C ASP A 26 1.54 -10.72 9.36
N SER A 27 2.28 -11.37 10.26
CA SER A 27 3.02 -12.59 9.97
C SER A 27 2.18 -13.73 9.37
N ALA A 28 0.87 -13.74 9.62
CA ALA A 28 -0.11 -14.65 9.05
C ALA A 28 -0.42 -14.37 7.56
N MET A 29 -0.06 -13.19 7.04
CA MET A 29 -0.19 -12.88 5.62
C MET A 29 0.88 -13.65 4.82
N ILE A 30 0.45 -14.68 4.10
CA ILE A 30 1.31 -15.54 3.29
C ILE A 30 1.60 -14.92 1.92
N ILE A 31 0.64 -14.19 1.36
CA ILE A 31 0.74 -13.52 0.06
C ILE A 31 0.36 -12.06 0.25
N VAL A 32 1.22 -11.15 -0.21
CA VAL A 32 0.98 -9.70 -0.16
C VAL A 32 1.31 -9.07 -1.51
N SER A 33 0.66 -7.96 -1.84
CA SER A 33 0.98 -7.14 -3.01
C SER A 33 1.74 -5.89 -2.60
N ASN A 34 2.83 -5.60 -3.30
CA ASN A 34 3.60 -4.37 -3.16
C ASN A 34 3.00 -3.23 -4.01
N ALA A 35 1.71 -3.33 -4.39
CA ALA A 35 1.00 -2.39 -5.24
C ALA A 35 1.71 -2.12 -6.59
N SER A 36 1.43 -0.98 -7.23
CA SER A 36 2.11 -0.53 -8.45
C SER A 36 3.11 0.59 -8.15
N CYS A 37 4.00 0.88 -9.11
CA CYS A 37 4.91 2.02 -9.04
C CYS A 37 4.17 3.36 -8.85
N THR A 38 3.03 3.56 -9.51
CA THR A 38 2.20 4.76 -9.37
C THR A 38 1.61 4.88 -7.96
N THR A 39 1.11 3.78 -7.39
CA THR A 39 0.56 3.79 -6.03
C THR A 39 1.64 4.10 -4.98
N ILE A 40 2.83 3.53 -5.12
CA ILE A 40 3.94 3.80 -4.19
C ILE A 40 4.38 5.27 -4.25
N CYS A 41 4.36 5.89 -5.44
CA CYS A 41 4.69 7.31 -5.60
C CYS A 41 3.62 8.23 -4.96
N LEU A 42 2.34 7.94 -5.20
CA LEU A 42 1.24 8.81 -4.79
C LEU A 42 0.88 8.66 -3.30
N ALA A 43 0.92 7.46 -2.73
CA ALA A 43 0.39 7.20 -1.41
C ALA A 43 1.05 8.01 -0.27
N PRO A 44 2.39 8.20 -0.22
CA PRO A 44 3.01 9.04 0.79
C PRO A 44 2.62 10.52 0.65
N LEU A 45 2.51 11.02 -0.59
CA LEU A 45 2.05 12.39 -0.86
C LEU A 45 0.62 12.59 -0.38
N ALA A 46 -0.28 11.70 -0.77
CA ALA A 46 -1.68 11.73 -0.35
C ALA A 46 -1.80 11.63 1.18
N LYS A 47 -1.01 10.77 1.83
CA LYS A 47 -1.01 10.62 3.29
C LYS A 47 -0.67 11.92 4.00
N VAL A 48 0.41 12.60 3.60
CA VAL A 48 0.79 13.88 4.21
C VAL A 48 -0.32 14.91 4.05
N VAL A 49 -0.93 14.99 2.86
CA VAL A 49 -1.99 15.96 2.61
C VAL A 49 -3.25 15.64 3.42
N ILE A 50 -3.67 14.37 3.47
CA ILE A 50 -4.83 13.92 4.25
C ILE A 50 -4.62 14.21 5.75
N ASP A 51 -3.47 13.83 6.30
CA ASP A 51 -3.21 13.91 7.74
C ASP A 51 -3.15 15.37 8.25
N ASN A 52 -2.75 16.33 7.40
CA ASN A 52 -2.53 17.73 7.80
C ASN A 52 -3.62 18.70 7.31
N PHE A 53 -4.22 18.43 6.16
CA PHE A 53 -5.11 19.39 5.48
C PHE A 53 -6.47 18.79 5.11
N GLY A 54 -6.58 17.46 5.05
CA GLY A 54 -7.73 16.76 4.49
C GLY A 54 -7.75 16.80 2.95
N ILE A 55 -8.27 15.73 2.35
CA ILE A 55 -8.56 15.66 0.90
C ILE A 55 -10.07 15.40 0.76
N VAL A 56 -10.77 16.25 -0.01
CA VAL A 56 -12.20 16.07 -0.31
C VAL A 56 -12.39 15.12 -1.49
N GLU A 57 -11.62 15.31 -2.56
CA GLU A 57 -11.64 14.46 -3.76
C GLU A 57 -10.28 14.50 -4.50
N GLY A 58 -10.06 13.53 -5.40
CA GLY A 58 -8.88 13.40 -6.26
C GLY A 58 -9.23 12.60 -7.52
N LEU A 59 -8.45 12.79 -8.60
CA LEU A 59 -8.67 12.19 -9.92
C LEU A 59 -7.73 11.02 -10.20
#